data_AF-A0A087UYQ6-F1
#
_entry.id   AF-A0A087UYQ6-F1
#
_cell.length_a   1.000
_cell.length_b   1.000
_cell.length_c   1.000
_cell.angle_alpha   90.00
_cell.angle_beta   90.00
_cell.angle_gamma   90.00
#
_symmetry.space_group_name_H-M   'P 1'
#
loop_
_entity.id
_entity.type
_entity.pdbx_description
1 polymer ?
#
loop_
_entity_poly.entity_id
_entity_poly.type
_entity_poly.pdbx_seq_one_letter_code
_entity_poly.pdbx_strand_id
1 'polypeptide(L)'
;MEHQNKKHRLEQTSYVKRKKKGEVLTLDASINDVYMESSFITSISGAFCRKEAENYDNGAKIVNEPFTCCVLPNFIKSDDYLIKLKNDICRLEMDDKVNDLYQFKQSKDLGSCSSRSVSVLKKLLYEDCLEWMKKVTNIDLTDKIDMSCSLYSYTDHLLCHDDELEGR
;
A
#
# COMPACT_ATOMS: atom_id res chain seq x y z
N MET A 1 -78.63 -22.68 9.61
CA MET A 1 -77.80 -23.63 8.86
C MET A 1 -76.91 -22.79 7.95
N GLU A 2 -75.78 -22.28 8.45
CA GLU A 2 -74.48 -23.01 8.48
C GLU A 2 -74.09 -23.50 7.07
N HIS A 3 -72.93 -23.26 6.49
CA HIS A 3 -71.69 -22.61 6.91
C HIS A 3 -70.90 -22.20 5.66
N GLN A 4 -70.01 -21.23 5.86
CA GLN A 4 -69.03 -20.63 4.93
C GLN A 4 -68.20 -21.64 4.12
N ASN A 5 -67.82 -21.26 2.89
CA ASN A 5 -66.78 -21.97 2.13
C ASN A 5 -65.71 -21.00 1.56
N LYS A 6 -64.48 -21.25 2.02
CA LYS A 6 -63.16 -21.08 1.37
C LYS A 6 -62.57 -19.69 1.09
N LYS A 7 -61.84 -19.24 2.13
CA LYS A 7 -60.46 -18.68 2.15
C LYS A 7 -59.77 -18.40 0.80
N HIS A 8 -59.51 -17.11 0.61
CA HIS A 8 -58.43 -16.52 -0.19
C HIS A 8 -57.04 -16.97 0.33
N ARG A 9 -56.13 -17.40 -0.57
CA ARG A 9 -54.68 -17.34 -0.35
C ARG A 9 -53.97 -17.08 -1.67
N LEU A 10 -53.13 -16.04 -1.66
CA LEU A 10 -52.31 -15.49 -2.73
C LEU A 10 -51.24 -16.46 -3.22
N GLU A 11 -51.00 -16.52 -4.54
CA GLU A 11 -49.66 -16.73 -5.11
C GLU A 11 -49.54 -15.92 -6.42
N GLN A 12 -48.97 -14.72 -6.32
CA GLN A 12 -48.41 -14.00 -7.48
C GLN A 12 -46.98 -14.48 -7.68
N THR A 13 -46.76 -15.23 -8.76
CA THR A 13 -45.44 -15.61 -9.24
C THR A 13 -44.75 -14.39 -9.84
N SER A 14 -43.75 -13.86 -9.13
CA SER A 14 -42.84 -12.84 -9.65
C SER A 14 -41.45 -13.46 -9.89
N TYR A 15 -40.94 -13.22 -11.08
CA TYR A 15 -39.67 -13.71 -11.60
C TYR A 15 -38.49 -13.32 -10.71
N VAL A 16 -37.92 -14.27 -9.97
CA VAL A 16 -36.63 -14.06 -9.29
C VAL A 16 -35.51 -14.36 -10.28
N LYS A 17 -34.95 -13.29 -10.88
CA LYS A 17 -33.64 -13.34 -11.54
C LYS A 17 -32.60 -13.79 -10.50
N ARG A 18 -32.02 -14.97 -10.70
CA ARG A 18 -30.85 -15.45 -9.95
C ARG A 18 -29.71 -14.43 -10.09
N LYS A 19 -29.35 -13.77 -8.99
CA LYS A 19 -28.10 -13.01 -8.87
C LYS A 19 -26.93 -13.94 -9.17
N LYS A 20 -26.10 -13.58 -10.15
CA LYS A 20 -24.79 -14.21 -10.36
C LYS A 20 -24.00 -14.12 -9.05
N LYS A 21 -23.48 -15.26 -8.64
CA LYS A 21 -22.50 -15.43 -7.55
C LYS A 21 -21.38 -14.42 -7.80
N GLY A 22 -21.17 -13.50 -6.85
CA GLY A 22 -20.18 -12.44 -6.98
C GLY A 22 -18.81 -13.04 -7.29
N GLU A 23 -18.11 -12.48 -8.28
CA GLU A 23 -16.67 -12.65 -8.39
C GLU A 23 -16.07 -12.25 -7.04
N VAL A 24 -15.41 -13.20 -6.40
CA VAL A 24 -14.49 -12.89 -5.31
C VAL A 24 -13.36 -12.13 -5.98
N LEU A 25 -13.44 -10.79 -6.01
CA LEU A 25 -12.33 -9.95 -6.42
C LEU A 25 -11.14 -10.29 -5.52
N THR A 26 -10.18 -11.03 -6.07
CA THR A 26 -8.92 -11.34 -5.41
C THR A 26 -8.23 -10.01 -5.13
N LEU A 27 -8.14 -9.65 -3.85
CA LEU A 27 -7.37 -8.49 -3.43
C LEU A 27 -5.90 -8.89 -3.49
N ASP A 28 -5.25 -8.51 -4.59
CA ASP A 28 -3.84 -8.77 -4.82
C ASP A 28 -3.10 -7.46 -5.08
N ALA A 29 -1.84 -7.41 -4.65
CA ALA A 29 -0.95 -6.28 -4.87
C ALA A 29 0.38 -6.83 -5.35
N SER A 30 0.91 -6.24 -6.40
CA SER A 30 2.24 -6.56 -6.93
C SER A 30 2.98 -5.26 -7.24
N ILE A 31 4.30 -5.32 -7.20
CA ILE A 31 5.16 -4.27 -7.75
C ILE A 31 4.89 -4.19 -9.26
N ASN A 32 5.05 -3.01 -9.83
CA ASN A 32 5.01 -2.78 -11.27
C ASN A 32 6.03 -3.68 -11.99
N ASP A 33 5.58 -4.42 -13.00
CA ASP A 33 6.37 -5.43 -13.70
C ASP A 33 7.69 -4.85 -14.27
N VAL A 34 7.68 -3.58 -14.70
CA VAL A 34 8.87 -2.91 -15.24
C VAL A 34 9.99 -2.83 -14.19
N TYR A 35 9.65 -2.67 -12.91
CA TYR A 35 10.64 -2.66 -11.84
C TYR A 35 11.19 -4.05 -11.53
N MET A 36 10.47 -5.11 -11.90
CA MET A 36 10.91 -6.49 -11.70
C MET A 36 11.76 -7.03 -12.86
N GLU A 37 11.88 -6.28 -13.97
CA GLU A 37 12.70 -6.66 -15.11
C GLU A 37 14.19 -6.67 -14.75
N SER A 38 14.90 -7.75 -15.12
CA SER A 38 16.32 -7.90 -14.77
C SER A 38 17.22 -6.81 -15.39
N SER A 39 16.87 -6.35 -16.59
CA SER A 39 17.54 -5.21 -17.26
C SER A 39 17.40 -3.94 -16.43
N PHE A 40 16.18 -3.63 -15.99
CA PHE A 40 15.91 -2.45 -15.16
C PHE A 40 16.64 -2.53 -13.82
N ILE A 41 16.51 -3.65 -13.10
CA ILE A 41 17.18 -3.87 -11.80
C ILE A 41 18.69 -3.68 -11.94
N THR A 42 19.31 -4.23 -12.99
CA THR A 42 20.75 -4.10 -13.22
C THR A 42 21.14 -2.65 -13.48
N SER A 43 20.38 -1.92 -14.30
CA SER A 43 20.64 -0.52 -14.61
C SER A 43 20.55 0.35 -13.36
N ILE A 44 19.41 0.27 -12.64
CA ILE A 44 19.14 1.10 -11.48
C ILE A 44 20.05 0.78 -10.30
N SER A 45 20.39 -0.50 -10.12
CA SER A 45 21.38 -0.89 -9.11
C SER A 45 22.76 -0.29 -9.41
N GLY A 46 23.19 -0.36 -10.67
CA GLY A 46 24.47 0.21 -11.09
C GLY A 46 24.54 1.71 -10.82
N ALA A 47 23.52 2.47 -11.21
CA ALA A 47 23.47 3.91 -10.98
C ALA A 47 23.36 4.27 -9.49
N PHE A 48 22.55 3.54 -8.71
CA PHE A 48 22.43 3.75 -7.28
C PHE A 48 23.78 3.54 -6.56
N CYS A 49 24.46 2.44 -6.86
CA CYS A 49 25.76 2.11 -6.26
C CYS A 49 26.86 3.10 -6.66
N ARG A 50 26.83 3.62 -7.89
CA ARG A 50 27.77 4.65 -8.36
C ARG A 50 27.40 6.06 -7.89
N LYS A 51 26.24 6.25 -7.26
CA LYS A 51 25.68 7.55 -6.87
C LYS A 51 25.54 8.50 -8.07
N GLU A 52 25.08 7.96 -9.18
CA GLU A 52 24.85 8.69 -10.43
C GLU A 52 23.37 9.01 -10.58
N ALA A 53 23.06 10.26 -10.92
CA ALA A 53 21.69 10.62 -11.30
C ALA A 53 21.33 9.96 -12.65
N GLU A 54 20.14 9.38 -12.73
CA GLU A 54 19.63 8.72 -13.93
C GLU A 54 18.12 8.95 -14.05
N ASN A 55 17.61 9.01 -15.28
CA ASN A 55 16.17 9.10 -15.56
C ASN A 55 15.79 7.97 -16.51
N TYR A 56 14.62 7.37 -16.28
CA TYR A 56 14.09 6.26 -17.05
C TYR A 56 12.79 6.66 -17.75
N ASP A 57 12.50 6.03 -18.89
CA ASP A 57 11.32 6.34 -19.71
C ASP A 57 9.98 6.10 -19.00
N ASN A 58 9.96 5.20 -18.00
CA ASN A 58 8.79 4.93 -17.16
C ASN A 58 8.58 6.00 -16.05
N GLY A 59 9.41 7.04 -16.02
CA GLY A 59 9.37 8.13 -15.04
C GLY A 59 10.14 7.85 -13.75
N ALA A 60 10.73 6.66 -13.59
CA ALA A 60 11.66 6.41 -12.50
C ALA A 60 12.90 7.30 -12.63
N LYS A 61 13.53 7.62 -11.50
CA LYS A 61 14.77 8.40 -11.48
C LYS A 61 15.58 8.22 -10.22
N ILE A 62 16.89 8.41 -10.35
CA ILE A 62 17.82 8.59 -9.24
C ILE A 62 18.26 10.06 -9.25
N VAL A 63 18.20 10.68 -8.07
CA VAL A 63 18.82 11.98 -7.78
C VAL A 63 19.99 11.70 -6.84
N ASN A 64 21.12 12.39 -7.02
CA ASN A 64 22.31 12.19 -6.19
C ASN A 64 22.74 13.43 -5.38
N GLU A 65 22.06 14.57 -5.59
CA GLU A 65 22.34 15.82 -4.91
C GLU A 65 21.06 16.33 -4.22
N PRO A 66 21.09 16.67 -2.91
CA PRO A 66 22.25 16.65 -2.01
C PRO A 66 22.64 15.25 -1.48
N PHE A 67 21.84 14.22 -1.77
CA PHE A 67 22.11 12.82 -1.42
C PHE A 67 21.38 11.88 -2.38
N THR A 68 21.78 10.60 -2.41
CA THR A 68 21.17 9.59 -3.28
C THR A 68 19.74 9.25 -2.87
N CYS A 69 18.79 9.47 -3.77
CA CYS A 69 17.38 9.17 -3.60
C CYS A 69 16.79 8.60 -4.90
N CYS A 70 15.92 7.60 -4.76
CA CYS A 70 15.23 6.95 -5.88
C CYS A 70 13.74 7.29 -5.85
N VAL A 71 13.16 7.61 -7.02
CA VAL A 71 11.73 7.87 -7.19
C VAL A 71 11.17 6.86 -8.19
N LEU A 72 10.12 6.13 -7.79
CA LEU A 72 9.49 5.06 -8.56
C LEU A 72 7.97 5.33 -8.71
N PRO A 73 7.53 6.04 -9.76
CA PRO A 73 6.11 6.27 -10.01
C PRO A 73 5.34 4.95 -10.23
N ASN A 74 4.05 4.93 -9.90
CA ASN A 74 3.18 3.77 -10.16
C ASN A 74 3.76 2.45 -9.59
N PHE A 75 4.32 2.51 -8.37
CA PHE A 75 5.04 1.39 -7.74
C PHE A 75 4.18 0.14 -7.57
N ILE A 76 2.94 0.30 -7.12
CA ILE A 76 1.97 -0.80 -7.02
C ILE A 76 1.09 -0.78 -8.27
N LYS A 77 0.96 -1.94 -8.92
CA LYS A 77 0.31 -2.08 -10.23
C LYS A 77 -1.21 -1.88 -10.22
N SER A 78 -1.90 -2.24 -9.14
CA SER A 78 -3.37 -2.28 -9.08
C SER A 78 -3.97 -1.05 -8.41
N ASP A 79 -4.63 -0.20 -9.20
CA ASP A 79 -5.39 0.96 -8.68
C ASP A 79 -6.56 0.54 -7.79
N ASP A 80 -7.27 -0.53 -8.17
CA ASP A 80 -8.37 -1.09 -7.37
C ASP A 80 -7.90 -1.51 -5.97
N TYR A 81 -6.70 -2.07 -5.87
CA TYR A 81 -6.08 -2.38 -4.60
C TYR A 81 -5.74 -1.10 -3.82
N LEU A 82 -5.12 -0.11 -4.46
CA LEU A 82 -4.75 1.16 -3.83
C LEU A 82 -5.97 1.92 -3.28
N ILE A 83 -7.09 1.91 -4.00
CA ILE A 83 -8.36 2.50 -3.53
C ILE A 83 -8.85 1.81 -2.25
N LYS A 84 -8.80 0.47 -2.21
CA LYS A 84 -9.19 -0.31 -1.03
C LYS A 84 -8.24 -0.09 0.15
N LEU A 85 -6.93 -0.11 -0.11
CA LEU A 85 -5.90 0.18 0.90
C LEU A 85 -6.11 1.57 1.50
N LYS A 86 -6.33 2.60 0.67
CA LYS A 86 -6.64 3.95 1.13
C LYS A 86 -7.89 3.96 2.04
N ASN A 87 -8.97 3.33 1.60
CA ASN A 87 -10.21 3.29 2.38
C ASN A 87 -10.04 2.61 3.75
N ASP A 88 -9.21 1.57 3.83
CA ASP A 88 -8.93 0.87 5.08
C ASP A 88 -7.99 1.67 5.98
N ILE A 89 -6.94 2.29 5.42
CA ILE A 89 -6.02 3.16 6.15
C ILE A 89 -6.74 4.39 6.72
N CYS A 90 -7.66 5.00 5.97
CA CYS A 90 -8.45 6.15 6.44
C CYS A 90 -9.39 5.83 7.61
N ARG A 91 -9.59 4.55 7.94
CA ARG A 91 -10.41 4.11 9.09
C ARG A 91 -9.58 3.72 10.30
N LEU A 92 -8.26 3.79 10.20
CA LEU A 92 -7.38 3.49 11.33
C LEU A 92 -7.56 4.56 12.42
N GLU A 93 -7.50 4.11 13.67
CA GLU A 93 -7.31 5.00 14.79
C GLU A 93 -5.94 5.68 14.65
N MET A 94 -5.91 6.99 14.81
CA MET A 94 -4.71 7.80 14.72
C MET A 94 -4.51 8.56 16.03
N ASP A 95 -3.29 8.52 16.54
CA ASP A 95 -2.86 9.25 17.73
C ASP A 95 -2.19 10.56 17.30
N ASP A 96 -2.42 11.64 18.06
CA ASP A 96 -1.70 12.90 17.84
C ASP A 96 -0.23 12.74 18.25
N LYS A 97 0.67 13.12 17.34
CA LYS A 97 2.13 13.12 17.53
C LYS A 97 2.59 14.56 17.49
N VAL A 98 2.97 15.09 18.65
CA VAL A 98 3.39 16.49 18.80
C VAL A 98 4.65 16.56 19.65
N ASN A 99 5.68 17.20 19.12
CA ASN A 99 6.86 17.64 19.85
C ASN A 99 7.45 18.88 19.16
N ASP A 100 8.69 19.23 19.53
CA ASP A 100 9.46 20.31 18.92
C ASP A 100 9.84 20.05 17.45
N LEU A 101 9.94 18.79 17.03
CA LEU A 101 10.32 18.38 15.68
C LEU A 101 9.12 18.25 14.73
N TYR A 102 7.95 17.89 15.24
CA TYR A 102 6.79 17.54 14.42
C TYR A 102 5.44 17.76 15.08
N GLN A 103 4.43 17.92 14.22
CA GLN A 103 3.02 17.85 14.56
C GLN A 103 2.28 17.13 13.43
N PHE A 104 1.71 15.95 13.70
CA PHE A 104 0.85 15.22 12.76
C PHE A 104 0.09 14.12 13.49
N LYS A 105 -0.76 13.37 12.77
CA LYS A 105 -1.45 12.18 13.30
C LYS A 105 -0.81 10.90 12.78
N GLN A 106 -0.59 9.91 13.64
CA GLN A 106 0.04 8.65 13.24
C GLN A 106 -0.80 7.45 13.71
N SER A 107 -0.90 6.43 12.87
CA SER A 107 -1.48 5.15 13.29
C SER A 107 -0.54 4.45 14.27
N LYS A 108 -1.08 3.51 15.04
CA LYS A 108 -0.27 2.44 15.64
C LYS A 108 0.49 1.68 14.54
N ASP A 109 1.53 0.96 14.93
CA ASP A 109 2.30 0.10 14.02
C ASP A 109 1.38 -0.79 13.18
N LEU A 110 1.52 -0.70 11.85
CA LEU A 110 0.72 -1.47 10.91
C LEU A 110 1.06 -2.97 10.97
N GLY A 111 2.20 -3.33 11.57
CA GLY A 111 2.53 -4.70 11.95
C GLY A 111 1.39 -5.38 12.71
N SER A 112 0.74 -4.65 13.62
CA SER A 112 -0.40 -5.14 14.43
C SER A 112 -1.77 -5.06 13.72
N CYS A 113 -1.87 -4.37 12.59
CA CYS A 113 -3.13 -4.18 11.87
C CYS A 113 -3.60 -5.47 11.18
N SER A 114 -4.87 -5.85 11.41
CA SER A 114 -5.50 -7.07 10.86
C SER A 114 -6.34 -6.83 9.60
N SER A 115 -6.39 -5.60 9.08
CA SER A 115 -7.08 -5.31 7.83
C SER A 115 -6.51 -6.15 6.68
N ARG A 116 -7.39 -6.65 5.80
CA ARG A 116 -6.97 -7.50 4.68
C ARG A 116 -6.07 -6.75 3.70
N SER A 117 -6.38 -5.50 3.35
CA SER A 117 -5.56 -4.71 2.41
C SER A 117 -4.18 -4.41 2.99
N VAL A 118 -4.11 -4.05 4.28
CA VAL A 118 -2.85 -3.80 5.00
C VAL A 118 -2.04 -5.08 5.12
N SER A 119 -2.68 -6.23 5.33
CA SER A 119 -2.00 -7.52 5.36
C SER A 119 -1.38 -7.89 4.00
N VAL A 120 -2.06 -7.54 2.90
CA VAL A 120 -1.50 -7.68 1.55
C VAL A 120 -0.31 -6.72 1.36
N LEU A 121 -0.40 -5.47 1.83
CA LEU A 121 0.71 -4.51 1.74
C LEU A 121 1.92 -5.02 2.51
N LYS A 122 1.70 -5.50 3.74
CA LYS A 122 2.75 -6.10 4.56
C LYS A 122 3.44 -7.22 3.81
N LYS A 123 2.68 -8.18 3.29
CA LYS A 123 3.25 -9.29 2.52
C LYS A 123 4.12 -8.79 1.36
N LEU A 124 3.60 -7.84 0.57
CA LEU A 124 4.34 -7.24 -0.54
C LEU A 124 5.66 -6.59 -0.09
N LEU A 125 5.64 -5.88 1.06
CA LEU A 125 6.82 -5.20 1.58
C LEU A 125 7.86 -6.17 2.16
N TYR A 126 7.41 -7.16 2.95
CA TYR A 126 8.26 -8.16 3.62
C TYR A 126 8.85 -9.18 2.65
N GLU A 127 8.23 -9.38 1.49
CA GLU A 127 8.69 -10.33 0.47
C GLU A 127 9.27 -9.57 -0.73
N ASP A 128 8.45 -9.29 -1.74
CA ASP A 128 8.91 -8.81 -3.05
C ASP A 128 9.70 -7.49 -2.96
N CYS A 129 9.24 -6.54 -2.15
CA CYS A 129 9.89 -5.23 -2.03
C CYS A 129 11.24 -5.32 -1.32
N LEU A 130 11.33 -6.07 -0.21
CA LEU A 130 12.58 -6.25 0.52
C LEU A 130 13.65 -6.90 -0.36
N GLU A 131 13.30 -7.97 -1.06
CA GLU A 131 14.22 -8.66 -1.97
C GLU A 131 14.60 -7.79 -3.17
N TRP A 132 13.68 -6.97 -3.67
CA TRP A 132 13.97 -5.98 -4.70
C TRP A 132 14.94 -4.91 -4.19
N MET A 133 14.72 -4.36 -3.00
CA MET A 133 15.56 -3.35 -2.37
C MET A 133 16.99 -3.86 -2.12
N LYS A 134 17.15 -5.09 -1.62
CA LYS A 134 18.46 -5.73 -1.45
C LYS A 134 19.23 -5.79 -2.77
N LYS A 135 18.56 -6.18 -3.87
CA LYS A 135 19.17 -6.25 -5.21
C LYS A 135 19.56 -4.87 -5.76
N VAL A 136 18.69 -3.88 -5.62
CA VAL A 136 18.94 -2.54 -6.17
C VAL A 136 20.01 -1.82 -5.39
N THR A 137 19.92 -1.82 -4.06
CA THR A 137 20.83 -1.05 -3.20
C THR A 137 22.14 -1.75 -2.91
N ASN A 138 22.19 -3.08 -3.07
CA ASN A 138 23.29 -3.94 -2.64
C ASN A 138 23.61 -3.81 -1.13
N ILE A 139 22.58 -3.49 -0.33
CA ILE A 139 22.63 -3.41 1.12
C ILE A 139 22.01 -4.67 1.71
N ASP A 140 22.65 -5.26 2.72
CA ASP A 140 22.11 -6.38 3.48
C ASP A 140 21.06 -5.90 4.49
N LEU A 141 19.82 -5.75 4.00
CA LEU A 141 18.68 -5.29 4.80
C LEU A 141 18.16 -6.41 5.70
N THR A 142 17.84 -6.08 6.96
CA THR A 142 17.17 -7.04 7.86
C THR A 142 15.74 -7.33 7.41
N ASP A 143 15.19 -8.45 7.84
CA ASP A 143 13.80 -8.83 7.53
C ASP A 143 12.76 -8.09 8.40
N LYS A 144 13.19 -7.11 9.20
CA LYS A 144 12.31 -6.30 10.05
C LYS A 144 11.82 -5.10 9.25
N ILE A 145 10.50 -4.97 9.08
CA ILE A 145 9.88 -3.77 8.51
C ILE A 145 9.15 -3.01 9.61
N ASP A 146 9.55 -1.76 9.78
CA ASP A 146 8.88 -0.77 10.62
C ASP A 146 8.02 0.11 9.72
N MET A 147 6.71 0.11 9.94
CA MET A 147 5.78 0.84 9.09
C MET A 147 4.59 1.41 9.87
N SER A 148 4.31 2.68 9.60
CA SER A 148 3.16 3.41 10.15
C SER A 148 2.45 4.17 9.04
N CYS A 149 1.20 4.58 9.28
CA CYS A 149 0.54 5.58 8.46
C CYS A 149 0.58 6.92 9.18
N SER A 150 0.95 7.98 8.46
CA SER A 150 0.91 9.36 8.97
C SER A 150 -0.08 10.19 8.15
N LEU A 151 -0.85 11.04 8.84
CA LEU A 151 -1.81 11.96 8.26
C LEU A 151 -1.42 13.40 8.63
N TYR A 152 -1.16 14.20 7.60
CA TYR A 152 -0.85 15.62 7.71
C TYR A 152 -2.07 16.45 7.30
N SER A 153 -2.54 17.29 8.21
CA SER A 153 -3.63 18.24 8.03
C SER A 153 -3.09 19.68 7.98
N TYR A 154 -3.99 20.66 7.87
CA TYR A 154 -3.60 22.07 7.92
C TYR A 154 -2.80 22.35 9.21
N THR A 155 -1.64 23.00 9.07
CA THR A 155 -0.62 23.32 10.10
C THR A 155 0.31 22.19 10.55
N ASP A 156 0.03 20.94 10.18
CA ASP A 156 0.90 19.81 10.50
C ASP A 156 2.24 19.91 9.75
N HIS A 157 3.30 19.44 10.37
CA HIS A 157 4.66 19.58 9.88
C HIS A 157 5.59 18.50 10.45
N LEU A 158 6.70 18.30 9.74
CA LEU A 158 7.88 17.57 10.18
C LEU A 158 9.09 18.41 9.76
N LEU A 159 9.85 18.90 10.73
CA LEU A 159 11.00 19.78 10.46
C LEU A 159 12.20 18.99 9.93
N CYS A 160 13.27 19.69 9.57
CA CYS A 160 14.49 19.09 9.05
C CYS A 160 15.10 18.09 10.06
N HIS A 161 15.38 16.89 9.58
CA HIS A 161 16.02 15.77 10.28
C HIS A 161 16.70 14.86 9.23
N ASP A 162 17.54 13.94 9.68
CA ASP A 162 18.35 13.04 8.86
C ASP A 162 17.95 11.56 8.96
N ASP A 163 16.88 11.26 9.71
CA ASP A 163 16.36 9.91 9.98
C ASP A 163 17.36 8.96 10.70
N GLU A 164 18.46 9.48 11.28
CA GLU A 164 19.48 8.67 11.92
C GLU A 164 18.95 7.99 13.20
N LEU A 165 18.89 6.66 13.18
CA LEU A 165 18.56 5.80 14.32
C LEU A 165 19.32 4.47 14.18
N GLU A 166 19.68 3.85 15.30
CA GLU A 166 20.40 2.56 15.27
C GLU A 166 19.61 1.49 14.51
N GLY A 167 20.21 0.96 13.44
CA GLY A 167 19.60 -0.03 12.56
C GLY A 167 18.78 0.53 11.38
N ARG A 168 18.81 1.85 11.16
CA ARG A 168 18.29 2.51 9.95
C ARG A 168 19.42 3.03 9.06
#